data_AF-A0A4Q2VDL2-F1
#
_entry.id   AF-A0A4Q2VDL2-F1
#
_cell.length_a   1.000
_cell.length_b   1.000
_cell.length_c   1.000
_cell.angle_alpha   90.00
_cell.angle_beta   90.00
_cell.angle_gamma   90.00
#
_symmetry.space_group_name_H-M   'P 1'
#
loop_
_entity.id
_entity.type
_entity.pdbx_description
1 polymer ?
#
loop_
_entity_poly.entity_id
_entity_poly.type
_entity_poly.pdbx_seq_one_letter_code
_entity_poly.pdbx_strand_id
1 'polypeptide(L)'
;MTTAQALLQQKLTITPKTASLLMRAGYSDYRELKYATPNGIVEQFTSEFGIPKTSASAYRRACRRLVFLGTQDDPEEQEKICADWTNKGLAARGIWRADFDDLTGEQIAELLTGTGK
;
A
#
# COMPACT_ATOMS: atom_id res chain seq x y z
N MET A 1 9.35 -24.39 -4.37
CA MET A 1 9.04 -23.49 -3.24
C MET A 1 9.04 -22.06 -3.77
N THR A 2 7.92 -21.35 -3.68
CA THR A 2 7.87 -19.93 -4.03
C THR A 2 8.51 -19.13 -2.90
N THR A 3 9.44 -18.23 -3.21
CA THR A 3 10.05 -17.37 -2.17
C THR A 3 9.03 -16.35 -1.67
N ALA A 4 9.19 -15.84 -0.44
CA ALA A 4 8.34 -14.77 0.09
C ALA A 4 8.29 -13.56 -0.86
N GLN A 5 9.43 -13.21 -1.46
CA GLN A 5 9.52 -12.15 -2.46
C GLN A 5 8.65 -12.41 -3.70
N ALA A 6 8.63 -13.65 -4.20
CA ALA A 6 7.83 -14.01 -5.38
C ALA A 6 6.33 -14.01 -5.05
N LEU A 7 5.96 -14.43 -3.84
CA LEU A 7 4.58 -14.34 -3.36
C LEU A 7 4.11 -12.88 -3.26
N LEU A 8 4.92 -11.99 -2.68
CA LEU A 8 4.61 -10.55 -2.61
C LEU A 8 4.43 -9.93 -4.00
N GLN A 9 5.32 -10.27 -4.96
CA GLN A 9 5.21 -9.77 -6.33
C GLN A 9 3.90 -10.19 -6.98
N GLN A 10 3.52 -11.46 -6.85
CA GLN A 10 2.30 -12.00 -7.41
C GLN A 10 1.07 -11.36 -6.77
N LYS A 11 0.96 -11.45 -5.44
CA LYS A 11 -0.23 -10.99 -4.69
C LYS A 11 -0.45 -9.48 -4.80
N LEU A 12 0.62 -8.69 -4.73
CA LEU A 12 0.50 -7.23 -4.79
C LEU A 12 0.63 -6.68 -6.21
N THR A 13 0.86 -7.53 -7.21
CA THR A 13 1.11 -7.14 -8.61
C THR A 13 2.14 -6.01 -8.71
N ILE A 14 3.29 -6.22 -8.05
CA ILE A 14 4.40 -5.25 -7.95
C ILE A 14 5.68 -5.76 -8.59
N THR A 15 6.58 -4.83 -8.88
CA THR A 15 7.91 -5.16 -9.41
C THR A 15 8.76 -5.93 -8.38
N PRO A 16 9.75 -6.73 -8.82
CA PRO A 16 10.72 -7.37 -7.94
C PRO A 16 11.45 -6.39 -7.01
N LYS A 17 11.73 -5.18 -7.51
CA LYS A 17 12.38 -4.10 -6.75
C LYS A 17 11.50 -3.63 -5.59
N THR A 18 10.22 -3.39 -5.84
CA THR A 18 9.26 -2.99 -4.80
C THR A 18 9.08 -4.09 -3.76
N ALA A 19 8.96 -5.36 -4.18
CA ALA A 19 8.87 -6.48 -3.25
C ALA A 19 10.13 -6.61 -2.37
N SER A 20 11.31 -6.40 -2.95
CA SER A 20 12.58 -6.38 -2.18
C SER A 20 12.61 -5.26 -1.13
N LEU A 21 12.08 -4.08 -1.45
CA LEU A 21 11.98 -2.97 -0.51
C LEU A 21 11.02 -3.28 0.64
N LEU A 22 9.87 -3.87 0.34
CA LEU A 22 8.90 -4.28 1.37
C LEU A 22 9.49 -5.35 2.30
N MET A 23 10.17 -6.36 1.75
CA MET A 23 10.85 -7.37 2.57
C MET A 23 11.91 -6.76 3.48
N ARG A 24 12.73 -5.83 2.96
CA ARG A 24 13.72 -5.14 3.78
C ARG A 24 13.09 -4.30 4.89
N ALA A 25 11.87 -3.81 4.66
CA ALA A 25 11.10 -3.03 5.63
C ALA A 25 10.34 -3.92 6.64
N GLY A 26 10.58 -5.23 6.61
CA GLY A 26 9.98 -6.21 7.53
C GLY A 26 8.68 -6.83 7.05
N TYR A 27 8.16 -6.44 5.88
CA TYR A 27 6.93 -7.02 5.31
C TYR A 27 7.27 -8.26 4.48
N SER A 28 7.21 -9.43 5.10
CA SER A 28 7.44 -10.72 4.45
C SER A 28 6.14 -11.39 3.99
N ASP A 29 5.02 -11.01 4.59
CA ASP A 29 3.66 -11.34 4.17
C ASP A 29 2.91 -10.07 3.78
N TYR A 30 2.19 -10.09 2.67
CA TYR A 30 1.40 -8.94 2.23
C TYR A 30 0.31 -8.57 3.25
N ARG A 31 -0.17 -9.53 4.05
CA ARG A 31 -1.18 -9.29 5.08
C ARG A 31 -0.68 -8.38 6.19
N GLU A 32 0.64 -8.27 6.40
CA GLU A 32 1.21 -7.35 7.40
C GLU A 32 0.96 -5.88 7.03
N LEU A 33 0.79 -5.59 5.74
CA LEU A 33 0.54 -4.23 5.23
C LEU A 33 -0.80 -3.66 5.70
N LYS A 34 -1.74 -4.49 6.16
CA LYS A 34 -3.03 -3.99 6.68
C LYS A 34 -2.89 -3.12 7.93
N TYR A 35 -1.82 -3.32 8.69
CA TYR A 35 -1.49 -2.54 9.89
C TYR A 35 -0.52 -1.37 9.61
N ALA A 36 0.01 -1.28 8.40
CA ALA A 36 0.93 -0.22 8.01
C ALA A 36 0.19 1.01 7.47
N THR A 37 0.84 2.16 7.52
CA THR A 37 0.35 3.41 6.92
C THR A 37 1.21 3.75 5.69
N PRO A 38 0.64 4.45 4.68
CA PRO A 38 1.41 4.89 3.52
C PRO A 38 2.64 5.73 3.90
N ASN A 39 2.50 6.64 4.86
CA ASN A 39 3.62 7.44 5.36
C ASN A 39 4.63 6.60 6.15
N GLY A 40 4.20 5.62 6.96
CA GLY A 40 5.10 4.75 7.70
C GLY A 40 6.02 3.92 6.80
N ILE A 41 5.48 3.36 5.71
CA ILE A 41 6.29 2.62 4.72
C ILE A 41 7.29 3.56 4.01
N VAL A 42 6.83 4.76 3.62
CA VAL A 42 7.70 5.76 2.97
C VAL A 42 8.80 6.25 3.91
N GLU A 43 8.50 6.39 5.20
CA GLU A 43 9.47 6.79 6.21
C GLU A 43 10.57 5.74 6.36
N GLN A 44 10.21 4.45 6.45
CA GLN A 44 11.19 3.35 6.48
C GLN A 44 12.11 3.37 5.24
N PHE A 45 11.57 3.67 4.05
CA PHE A 45 12.38 3.80 2.83
C PHE A 45 13.44 4.90 2.95
N THR A 46 13.14 5.99 3.67
CA THR A 46 14.11 7.06 3.92
C THR A 46 15.10 6.74 5.03
N SER A 47 14.62 6.28 6.19
CA SER A 47 15.42 6.09 7.40
C SER A 47 16.30 4.84 7.35
N GLU A 48 15.79 3.74 6.80
CA GLU A 48 16.49 2.45 6.79
C GLU A 48 17.26 2.21 5.49
N PHE A 49 16.77 2.72 4.35
CA PHE A 49 17.37 2.43 3.04
C PHE A 49 18.09 3.60 2.41
N GLY A 50 18.09 4.77 3.08
CA GLY A 50 18.79 5.96 2.61
C GLY A 50 18.24 6.52 1.30
N ILE A 51 16.98 6.22 0.95
CA ILE A 51 16.35 6.76 -0.25
C ILE A 51 16.07 8.26 -0.02
N PRO A 52 16.49 9.16 -0.92
CA PRO A 52 16.20 10.59 -0.78
C PRO A 52 14.71 10.86 -0.60
N LYS A 53 14.35 11.80 0.28
CA LYS A 53 12.95 12.09 0.63
C LYS A 53 12.08 12.38 -0.60
N THR A 54 12.62 13.07 -1.60
CA THR A 54 11.93 13.33 -2.88
C THR A 54 11.64 12.03 -3.64
N SER A 55 12.59 11.12 -3.74
CA SER A 55 12.42 9.81 -4.36
C SER A 55 11.47 8.90 -3.56
N ALA A 56 11.57 8.90 -2.23
CA ALA A 56 10.69 8.10 -1.37
C ALA A 56 9.23 8.57 -1.46
N SER A 57 9.01 9.89 -1.53
CA SER A 57 7.66 10.47 -1.68
C SER A 57 6.92 10.01 -2.93
N ALA A 58 7.65 9.65 -4.00
CA ALA A 58 7.05 9.11 -5.22
C ALA A 58 6.37 7.74 -5.00
N TYR A 59 6.76 7.00 -3.95
CA TYR A 59 6.14 5.72 -3.59
C TYR A 59 4.80 5.90 -2.86
N ARG A 60 4.51 7.07 -2.28
CA ARG A 60 3.34 7.26 -1.42
C ARG A 60 2.03 6.83 -2.08
N ARG A 61 1.83 7.20 -3.35
CA ARG A 61 0.65 6.77 -4.14
C ARG A 61 0.56 5.25 -4.22
N ALA A 62 1.67 4.57 -4.48
CA ALA A 62 1.71 3.11 -4.52
C ALA A 62 1.45 2.52 -3.13
N CYS A 63 2.02 3.08 -2.07
CA CYS A 63 1.82 2.63 -0.69
C CYS A 63 0.35 2.69 -0.26
N ARG A 64 -0.42 3.72 -0.65
CA ARG A 64 -1.87 3.79 -0.40
C ARG A 64 -2.61 2.56 -0.92
N ARG A 65 -2.31 2.15 -2.16
CA ARG A 65 -2.84 0.93 -2.76
C ARG A 65 -2.39 -0.29 -1.96
N LEU A 66 -1.11 -0.39 -1.63
CA LEU A 66 -0.52 -1.57 -1.01
C LEU A 66 -1.09 -1.87 0.39
N VAL A 67 -1.29 -0.84 1.22
CA VAL A 67 -1.86 -1.03 2.57
C VAL A 67 -3.30 -1.55 2.50
N PHE A 68 -4.10 -1.07 1.53
CA PHE A 68 -5.44 -1.60 1.29
C PHE A 68 -5.41 -3.03 0.76
N LEU A 69 -4.51 -3.36 -0.17
CA LEU A 69 -4.36 -4.73 -0.66
C LEU A 69 -3.99 -5.72 0.46
N GLY A 70 -3.30 -5.26 1.51
CA GLY A 70 -3.05 -6.04 2.71
C GLY A 70 -4.30 -6.55 3.43
N THR A 71 -5.47 -5.92 3.21
CA THR A 71 -6.74 -6.31 3.83
C THR A 71 -7.56 -7.27 2.97
N GLN A 72 -7.10 -7.59 1.75
CA GLN A 72 -7.87 -8.35 0.76
C GLN A 72 -7.44 -9.82 0.79
N ASP A 73 -8.38 -10.75 0.59
CA ASP A 73 -8.03 -12.17 0.49
C ASP A 73 -7.35 -12.50 -0.85
N ASP A 74 -7.83 -11.87 -1.93
CA ASP A 74 -7.32 -12.00 -3.29
C ASP A 74 -6.90 -10.62 -3.85
N PRO A 75 -5.78 -10.04 -3.35
CA PRO A 75 -5.33 -8.70 -3.72
C PRO A 75 -5.02 -8.54 -5.22
N GLU A 76 -4.60 -9.61 -5.89
CA GLU A 76 -4.31 -9.61 -7.33
C GLU A 76 -5.56 -9.39 -8.19
N GLU A 77 -6.76 -9.67 -7.67
CA GLU A 77 -8.04 -9.50 -8.38
C GLU A 77 -8.62 -8.08 -8.22
N GLN A 78 -8.01 -7.24 -7.39
CA GLN A 78 -8.54 -5.91 -7.03
C GLN A 78 -8.14 -4.79 -8.00
N GLU A 79 -7.79 -5.12 -9.24
CA GLU A 79 -7.30 -4.16 -10.24
C GLU A 79 -8.28 -2.99 -10.44
N LYS A 80 -9.59 -3.27 -10.57
CA LYS A 80 -10.62 -2.26 -10.81
C LYS A 80 -10.75 -1.27 -9.64
N ILE A 81 -10.76 -1.78 -8.41
CA ILE A 81 -10.81 -0.94 -7.21
C ILE A 81 -9.54 -0.10 -7.14
N CYS A 82 -8.41 -0.70 -7.52
CA CYS A 82 -7.09 -0.08 -7.43
C CYS A 82 -6.65 0.78 -8.62
N ALA A 83 -7.52 1.01 -9.60
CA ALA A 83 -7.17 1.74 -10.81
C ALA A 83 -6.68 3.18 -10.55
N ASP A 84 -7.18 3.85 -9.49
CA ASP A 84 -6.81 5.24 -9.22
C ASP A 84 -6.76 5.61 -7.73
N TRP A 85 -5.56 5.46 -7.14
CA TRP A 85 -5.22 5.88 -5.77
C TRP A 85 -4.58 7.28 -5.69
N THR A 86 -4.81 8.15 -6.69
CA THR A 86 -4.45 9.56 -6.57
C THR A 86 -5.34 10.29 -5.55
N ASN A 87 -4.92 11.46 -5.07
CA ASN A 87 -5.78 12.29 -4.20
C ASN A 87 -7.14 12.55 -4.87
N LYS A 88 -7.14 12.85 -6.18
CA LYS A 88 -8.35 13.07 -6.97
C LYS A 88 -9.22 11.82 -7.07
N GLY A 89 -8.60 10.66 -7.35
CA GLY A 89 -9.31 9.38 -7.43
C GLY A 89 -9.93 8.95 -6.10
N LEU A 90 -9.23 9.21 -4.98
CA LEU A 90 -9.74 8.96 -3.63
C LEU A 90 -10.84 9.95 -3.24
N ALA A 91 -10.74 11.21 -3.67
CA ALA A 91 -11.75 12.22 -3.46
C ALA A 91 -13.04 11.92 -4.23
N ALA A 92 -12.91 11.44 -5.47
CA ALA A 92 -14.05 10.97 -6.28
C ALA A 92 -14.78 9.77 -5.64
N ARG A 93 -14.06 8.97 -4.83
CA ARG A 93 -14.63 7.88 -4.01
C ARG A 93 -15.20 8.37 -2.67
N GLY A 94 -15.07 9.65 -2.34
CA GLY A 94 -15.53 10.22 -1.06
C GLY A 94 -14.70 9.85 0.17
N ILE A 95 -13.52 9.24 -0.01
CA ILE A 95 -12.68 8.74 1.11
C ILE A 95 -11.41 9.57 1.33
N TRP A 96 -11.10 10.52 0.46
CA TRP A 96 -9.91 11.36 0.63
C TRP A 96 -10.04 12.32 1.82
N ARG A 97 -8.97 12.39 2.62
CA ARG A 97 -8.81 13.29 3.78
C ARG A 97 -7.35 13.69 3.95
N ALA A 98 -7.09 14.76 4.70
CA ALA A 98 -5.75 15.34 4.83
C ALA A 98 -4.73 14.39 5.47
N ASP A 99 -5.20 13.55 6.39
CA ASP A 99 -4.48 12.52 7.14
C ASP A 99 -4.64 11.11 6.53
N PHE A 100 -5.14 11.01 5.28
CA PHE A 100 -5.35 9.71 4.62
C PHE A 100 -4.08 8.85 4.60
N ASP A 101 -2.93 9.49 4.38
CA ASP A 101 -1.65 8.82 4.30
C ASP A 101 -1.11 8.34 5.66
N ASP A 102 -1.81 8.67 6.76
CA ASP A 102 -1.53 8.20 8.12
C ASP A 102 -2.53 7.13 8.57
N LEU A 103 -3.50 6.77 7.72
CA LEU A 103 -4.43 5.68 7.99
C LEU A 103 -3.79 4.33 7.67
N THR A 104 -4.14 3.34 8.48
CA THR A 104 -3.82 1.93 8.24
C THR A 104 -4.64 1.37 7.09
N GLY A 105 -4.20 0.25 6.51
CA GLY A 105 -4.99 -0.50 5.53
C GLY A 105 -6.39 -0.84 6.04
N GLU A 106 -6.52 -1.29 7.28
CA GLU A 106 -7.81 -1.61 7.91
C GLU A 106 -8.75 -0.40 7.96
N GLN A 107 -8.26 0.75 8.41
CA GLN A 107 -9.05 2.00 8.43
C GLN A 107 -9.47 2.44 7.02
N ILE A 108 -8.60 2.27 6.02
CA ILE A 108 -8.93 2.58 4.62
C ILE A 108 -10.02 1.62 4.10
N ALA A 109 -9.96 0.34 4.44
CA ALA A 109 -10.98 -0.65 4.06
C ALA A 109 -12.34 -0.36 4.71
N GLU A 110 -12.35 0.09 5.98
CA GLU A 110 -13.55 0.56 6.66
C GLU A 110 -14.17 1.77 5.95
N LEU A 111 -13.36 2.74 5.50
CA LEU A 111 -13.86 3.88 4.73
C LEU A 111 -14.52 3.45 3.42
N LEU A 112 -13.93 2.49 2.70
CA LEU A 112 -14.45 1.98 1.43
C LEU A 112 -15.75 1.19 1.60
N THR A 113 -15.88 0.41 2.67
CA THR A 113 -17.12 -0.33 2.98
C THR A 113 -18.22 0.60 3.52
N GLY A 114 -17.85 1.66 4.23
CA GLY A 114 -18.76 2.68 4.75
C GLY A 114 -19.35 3.61 3.69
N THR A 115 -18.67 3.84 2.56
CA THR A 115 -19.18 4.66 1.45
C THR A 115 -20.33 4.03 0.65
N GLY A 116 -20.75 2.80 0.99
CA GLY A 116 -21.86 2.09 0.35
C GLY A 116 -23.23 2.23 1.04
N LYS A 117 -23.41 3.19 1.95
CA LYS A 117 -24.71 3.48 2.61
C LYS A 117 -25.23 4.87 2.32
#